data_AF-A0A5S3QW02-F1
#
_entry.id   AF-A0A5S3QW02-F1
#
_cell.length_a   1.000
_cell.length_b   1.000
_cell.length_c   1.000
_cell.angle_alpha   90.00
_cell.angle_beta   90.00
_cell.angle_gamma   90.00
#
_symmetry.space_group_name_H-M   'P 1'
#
loop_
_entity.id
_entity.type
_entity.pdbx_description
1 polymer ?
#
loop_
_entity_poly.entity_id
_entity_poly.type
_entity_poly.pdbx_seq_one_letter_code
_entity_poly.pdbx_strand_id
1 'polypeptide(L)'
;MTKHVHLSFIDTNFINSLTPVLDHNIDSDEILYLIESQQQQNLEDIKRVLGPRGVKVHHALIPTSRDSDTLIDSFHQLIDTLISEQPDTQFVFNASCGDRQHLLSMYEVIRAYPIECFIIEPERDELHWLVPTERANTILADKLKIRDFFNLIDGDITEIANEGIVDIRYRQLGAKWATSQTDYSHALAQLNYLAASSEDNGLISEPLSRSQMNSPSLQTLIDDLEDANVATRQDDKLKFANEGARFFANGGWLEEYVYATLLSLKKELTILQDVAQGVAIKRRVGQGYVNNELDIVALANNKLHLIECKTKKFSKGEGNQVIYKLDSLSELFGGVQARGLLVSYQGIRTSERLRAKALEIGLICEDDLSQLKDRLRNWLRGA
;
A
#
# COMPACT_ATOMS: atom_id res chain seq x y z
N MET A 1 -0.74 -37.82 -1.23
CA MET A 1 -0.48 -36.59 -0.47
C MET A 1 -1.77 -36.24 0.23
N THR A 2 -1.74 -35.95 1.53
CA THR A 2 -2.90 -35.44 2.26
C THR A 2 -3.22 -34.06 1.69
N LYS A 3 -4.47 -33.86 1.30
CA LYS A 3 -4.95 -32.58 0.77
C LYS A 3 -5.24 -31.64 1.93
N HIS A 4 -4.83 -30.37 1.86
CA HIS A 4 -5.07 -29.37 2.90
C HIS A 4 -6.07 -28.32 2.42
N VAL A 5 -7.16 -28.16 3.18
CA VAL A 5 -8.23 -27.20 2.85
C VAL A 5 -8.43 -26.22 4.00
N HIS A 6 -8.23 -24.93 3.72
CA HIS A 6 -8.52 -23.87 4.67
C HIS A 6 -10.01 -23.54 4.64
N LEU A 7 -10.65 -23.45 5.80
CA LEU A 7 -12.02 -22.99 5.98
C LEU A 7 -11.96 -21.55 6.49
N SER A 8 -12.66 -20.61 5.88
CA SER A 8 -12.70 -19.22 6.40
C SER A 8 -14.00 -18.52 6.05
N PHE A 9 -14.39 -17.54 6.86
CA PHE A 9 -15.45 -16.61 6.47
C PHE A 9 -14.89 -15.48 5.60
N ILE A 10 -15.79 -14.71 4.99
CA ILE A 10 -15.46 -13.46 4.32
C ILE A 10 -15.89 -12.28 5.19
N ASP A 11 -14.99 -11.32 5.39
CA ASP A 11 -15.30 -10.00 5.93
C ASP A 11 -14.48 -8.91 5.25
N THR A 12 -14.53 -7.68 5.76
CA THR A 12 -13.81 -6.53 5.18
C THR A 12 -12.29 -6.63 5.27
N ASN A 13 -11.73 -7.56 6.05
CA ASN A 13 -10.29 -7.75 6.22
C ASN A 13 -9.82 -9.03 5.50
N PHE A 14 -10.06 -9.09 4.19
CA PHE A 14 -9.76 -10.24 3.34
C PHE A 14 -8.30 -10.71 3.43
N ILE A 15 -7.37 -9.79 3.71
CA ILE A 15 -5.93 -10.04 3.78
C ILE A 15 -5.63 -11.20 4.71
N ASN A 16 -6.26 -11.25 5.90
CA ASN A 16 -6.00 -12.29 6.90
C ASN A 16 -6.50 -13.68 6.49
N SER A 17 -7.43 -13.76 5.53
CA SER A 17 -7.83 -15.04 4.92
C SER A 17 -6.90 -15.46 3.78
N LEU A 18 -6.24 -14.50 3.13
CA LEU A 18 -5.46 -14.69 1.92
C LEU A 18 -3.99 -14.97 2.19
N THR A 19 -3.35 -14.18 3.07
CA THR A 19 -1.91 -14.27 3.32
C THR A 19 -1.45 -15.66 3.75
N PRO A 20 -2.20 -16.44 4.56
CA PRO A 20 -1.78 -17.82 4.90
C PRO A 20 -1.81 -18.75 3.69
N VAL A 21 -2.74 -18.54 2.77
CA VAL A 21 -2.91 -19.36 1.56
C VAL A 21 -1.87 -19.01 0.48
N LEU A 22 -1.32 -17.78 0.55
CA LEU A 22 -0.24 -17.32 -0.32
C LEU A 22 1.14 -17.74 0.16
N ASP A 23 1.28 -18.17 1.43
CA ASP A 23 2.53 -18.59 2.01
C ASP A 23 2.82 -20.08 1.72
N HIS A 24 3.85 -20.34 0.91
CA HIS A 24 4.25 -21.71 0.57
C HIS A 24 4.79 -22.54 1.75
N ASN A 25 5.04 -21.94 2.90
CA ASN A 25 5.41 -22.67 4.12
C ASN A 25 4.18 -23.15 4.92
N ILE A 26 2.98 -22.75 4.53
CA ILE A 26 1.72 -23.17 5.13
C ILE A 26 1.03 -24.10 4.13
N ASP A 27 0.72 -25.32 4.56
CA ASP A 27 0.02 -26.27 3.71
C ASP A 27 -1.41 -25.76 3.42
N SER A 28 -1.67 -25.43 2.15
CA SER A 28 -2.95 -24.92 1.66
C SER A 28 -3.12 -25.22 0.17
N ASP A 29 -3.78 -26.34 -0.15
CA ASP A 29 -4.07 -26.69 -1.55
C ASP A 29 -5.30 -25.94 -2.07
N GLU A 30 -6.29 -25.76 -1.19
CA GLU A 30 -7.57 -25.13 -1.50
C GLU A 30 -8.08 -24.31 -0.31
N ILE A 31 -8.96 -23.34 -0.59
CA ILE A 31 -9.72 -22.60 0.42
C ILE A 31 -11.22 -22.73 0.15
N LEU A 32 -11.99 -23.01 1.19
CA LEU A 32 -13.45 -23.04 1.20
C LEU A 32 -13.95 -21.83 1.99
N TYR A 33 -14.55 -20.87 1.29
CA TYR A 33 -15.19 -19.72 1.93
C TYR A 33 -16.61 -20.03 2.35
N LEU A 34 -16.91 -19.71 3.60
CA LEU A 34 -18.24 -19.80 4.20
C LEU A 34 -18.92 -18.45 4.02
N ILE A 35 -19.95 -18.40 3.18
CA ILE A 35 -20.51 -17.12 2.72
C ILE A 35 -22.03 -17.06 2.83
N GLU A 36 -22.55 -15.88 3.12
CA GLU A 36 -23.95 -15.55 2.88
C GLU A 36 -24.16 -15.27 1.38
N SER A 37 -25.38 -15.45 0.88
CA SER A 37 -25.71 -15.29 -0.55
C SER A 37 -25.37 -13.90 -1.12
N GLN A 38 -25.37 -12.86 -0.28
CA GLN A 38 -25.01 -11.50 -0.66
C GLN A 38 -23.51 -11.26 -0.89
N GLN A 39 -22.64 -12.16 -0.42
CA GLN A 39 -21.18 -12.03 -0.51
C GLN A 39 -20.59 -12.64 -1.79
N GLN A 40 -21.44 -13.03 -2.75
CA GLN A 40 -21.00 -13.70 -3.98
C GLN A 40 -20.00 -12.86 -4.79
N GLN A 41 -20.18 -11.53 -4.82
CA GLN A 41 -19.25 -10.65 -5.53
C GLN A 41 -17.85 -10.67 -4.91
N ASN A 42 -17.75 -10.57 -3.58
CA ASN A 42 -16.47 -10.65 -2.87
C ASN A 42 -15.72 -11.96 -3.17
N LEU A 43 -16.45 -13.07 -3.26
CA LEU A 43 -15.86 -14.36 -3.64
C LEU A 43 -15.24 -14.34 -5.06
N GLU A 44 -15.90 -13.68 -6.02
CA GLU A 44 -15.38 -13.59 -7.40
C GLU A 44 -14.11 -12.72 -7.47
N ASP A 45 -14.00 -11.69 -6.64
CA ASP A 45 -12.79 -10.86 -6.55
C ASP A 45 -11.63 -11.63 -5.91
N ILE A 46 -11.90 -12.41 -4.86
CA ILE A 46 -10.93 -13.33 -4.25
C ILE A 46 -10.45 -14.39 -5.26
N LYS A 47 -11.36 -14.99 -6.03
CA LYS A 47 -11.02 -15.96 -7.10
C LYS A 47 -10.08 -15.36 -8.14
N ARG A 48 -10.28 -14.09 -8.51
CA ARG A 48 -9.44 -13.38 -9.47
C ARG A 48 -7.99 -13.24 -8.98
N VAL A 49 -7.80 -13.13 -7.67
CA VAL A 49 -6.48 -13.03 -7.04
C VAL A 49 -5.83 -14.39 -6.79
N LEU A 50 -6.58 -15.37 -6.26
CA LEU A 50 -6.04 -16.68 -5.88
C LEU A 50 -5.89 -17.63 -7.08
N GLY A 51 -6.79 -17.57 -8.06
CA GLY A 51 -6.80 -18.48 -9.21
C GLY A 51 -5.49 -18.50 -10.01
N PRO A 52 -4.92 -17.34 -10.41
CA PRO A 52 -3.63 -17.27 -11.11
C PRO A 52 -2.45 -17.85 -10.33
N ARG A 53 -2.60 -18.04 -9.01
CA ARG A 53 -1.57 -18.58 -8.11
C ARG A 53 -1.72 -20.08 -7.86
N GLY A 54 -2.66 -20.74 -8.55
CA GLY A 54 -2.89 -22.18 -8.45
C GLY A 54 -3.72 -22.61 -7.24
N VAL A 55 -4.20 -21.66 -6.43
CA VAL A 55 -5.06 -21.94 -5.28
C VAL A 55 -6.50 -22.09 -5.76
N LYS A 56 -7.13 -23.23 -5.43
CA LYS A 56 -8.54 -23.43 -5.75
C LYS A 56 -9.42 -22.82 -4.67
N VAL A 57 -10.42 -22.07 -5.12
CA VAL A 57 -11.37 -21.37 -4.24
C VAL A 57 -12.75 -21.99 -4.40
N HIS A 58 -13.25 -22.55 -3.31
CA HIS A 58 -14.58 -23.11 -3.17
C HIS A 58 -15.43 -22.22 -2.27
N HIS A 59 -16.74 -22.44 -2.26
CA HIS A 59 -17.63 -21.80 -1.29
C HIS A 59 -18.73 -22.75 -0.81
N ALA A 60 -19.20 -22.51 0.41
CA ALA A 60 -20.41 -23.09 0.96
C ALA A 60 -21.32 -21.98 1.48
N LEU A 61 -22.63 -22.11 1.24
CA LEU A 61 -23.61 -21.16 1.75
C LEU A 61 -23.86 -21.42 3.24
N ILE A 62 -23.81 -20.36 4.04
CA ILE A 62 -24.21 -20.39 5.45
C ILE A 62 -25.59 -19.74 5.61
N PRO A 63 -26.38 -20.14 6.63
CA PRO A 63 -27.66 -19.50 6.90
C PRO A 63 -27.49 -18.02 7.26
N THR A 64 -28.42 -17.19 6.83
CA THR A 64 -28.48 -15.76 7.22
C THR A 64 -29.01 -15.53 8.64
N SER A 65 -29.27 -16.61 9.38
CA SER A 65 -29.78 -16.55 10.75
C SER A 65 -28.73 -15.96 11.69
N ARG A 66 -29.21 -15.20 12.69
CA ARG A 66 -28.41 -14.71 13.82
C ARG A 66 -28.81 -15.41 15.12
N ASP A 67 -29.43 -16.56 15.01
CA ASP A 67 -29.72 -17.44 16.13
C ASP A 67 -28.57 -18.44 16.28
N SER A 68 -27.94 -18.48 17.46
CA SER A 68 -26.72 -19.26 17.67
C SER A 68 -26.96 -20.76 17.53
N ASP A 69 -28.09 -21.29 18.01
CA ASP A 69 -28.41 -22.71 17.92
C ASP A 69 -28.56 -23.13 16.46
N THR A 70 -29.28 -22.33 15.67
CA THR A 70 -29.43 -22.55 14.22
C THR A 70 -28.08 -22.53 13.49
N LEU A 71 -27.18 -21.61 13.85
CA LEU A 71 -25.84 -21.52 13.26
C LEU A 71 -25.00 -22.75 13.61
N ILE A 72 -24.98 -23.15 14.89
CA ILE A 72 -24.24 -24.30 15.41
C ILE A 72 -24.70 -25.59 14.72
N ASP A 73 -26.01 -25.83 14.66
CA ASP A 73 -26.58 -27.01 13.99
C ASP A 73 -26.20 -27.06 12.50
N SER A 74 -26.29 -25.91 11.82
CA SER A 74 -25.94 -25.81 10.39
C SER A 74 -24.45 -26.06 10.14
N PHE A 75 -23.58 -25.56 11.03
CA PHE A 75 -22.14 -25.79 10.96
C PHE A 75 -21.77 -27.23 11.29
N HIS A 76 -22.43 -27.88 12.25
CA HIS A 76 -22.27 -29.33 12.48
C HIS A 76 -22.59 -30.11 11.20
N GLN A 77 -23.75 -29.86 10.59
CA GLN A 77 -24.15 -30.55 9.36
C GLN A 77 -23.14 -30.32 8.22
N LEU A 78 -22.65 -29.10 8.07
CA LEU A 78 -21.65 -28.75 7.06
C LEU A 78 -20.33 -29.51 7.29
N ILE A 79 -19.79 -29.46 8.51
CA ILE A 79 -18.51 -30.09 8.85
C ILE A 79 -18.61 -31.62 8.75
N ASP A 80 -19.71 -32.22 9.23
CA ASP A 80 -19.98 -33.66 9.06
C ASP A 80 -19.95 -34.08 7.58
N THR A 81 -20.60 -33.28 6.72
CA THR A 81 -20.63 -33.53 5.28
C THR A 81 -19.23 -33.44 4.68
N LEU A 82 -18.47 -32.38 5.00
CA LEU A 82 -17.12 -32.19 4.47
C LEU A 82 -16.16 -33.32 4.85
N ILE A 83 -16.17 -33.74 6.12
CA ILE A 83 -15.30 -34.81 6.61
C ILE A 83 -15.72 -36.17 6.03
N SER A 84 -17.01 -36.45 5.91
CA SER A 84 -17.50 -37.72 5.37
C SER A 84 -17.25 -37.87 3.86
N GLU A 85 -17.37 -36.79 3.09
CA GLU A 85 -17.12 -36.78 1.65
C GLU A 85 -15.62 -36.76 1.30
N GLN A 86 -14.77 -36.23 2.20
CA GLN A 86 -13.34 -36.07 1.96
C GLN A 86 -12.49 -36.58 3.16
N PRO A 87 -12.50 -37.89 3.44
CA PRO A 87 -11.87 -38.46 4.63
C PRO A 87 -10.33 -38.33 4.65
N ASP A 88 -9.70 -38.17 3.47
CA ASP A 88 -8.25 -38.00 3.32
C ASP A 88 -7.80 -36.52 3.27
N THR A 89 -8.73 -35.59 3.53
CA THR A 89 -8.47 -34.14 3.56
C THR A 89 -8.23 -33.66 4.99
N GLN A 90 -7.16 -32.90 5.20
CA GLN A 90 -6.92 -32.15 6.43
C GLN A 90 -7.56 -30.77 6.31
N PHE A 91 -8.62 -30.55 7.09
CA PHE A 91 -9.28 -29.26 7.18
C PHE A 91 -8.65 -28.42 8.29
N VAL A 92 -8.44 -27.13 8.00
CA VAL A 92 -7.92 -26.14 8.96
C VAL A 92 -8.82 -24.91 8.93
N PHE A 93 -9.35 -24.51 10.06
CA PHE A 93 -10.19 -23.32 10.20
C PHE A 93 -9.33 -22.06 10.46
N ASN A 94 -9.38 -21.12 9.53
CA ASN A 94 -8.85 -19.78 9.70
C ASN A 94 -9.93 -18.87 10.30
N ALA A 95 -9.81 -18.64 11.61
CA ALA A 95 -10.72 -17.85 12.43
C ALA A 95 -10.43 -16.33 12.39
N SER A 96 -9.67 -15.86 11.40
CA SER A 96 -9.26 -14.45 11.31
C SER A 96 -10.30 -13.51 10.70
N CYS A 97 -11.26 -14.08 9.97
CA CYS A 97 -12.30 -13.35 9.26
C CYS A 97 -13.68 -13.84 9.70
N GLY A 98 -14.67 -12.96 9.63
CA GLY A 98 -16.07 -13.22 9.96
C GLY A 98 -16.53 -12.41 11.17
N ASP A 99 -17.83 -12.13 11.25
CA ASP A 99 -18.34 -11.50 12.46
C ASP A 99 -18.29 -12.45 13.66
N ARG A 100 -18.32 -11.86 14.86
CA ARG A 100 -18.14 -12.58 16.12
C ARG A 100 -19.13 -13.72 16.31
N GLN A 101 -20.35 -13.61 15.80
CA GLN A 101 -21.35 -14.64 16.02
C GLN A 101 -21.05 -15.86 15.18
N HIS A 102 -20.79 -15.68 13.89
CA HIS A 102 -20.35 -16.79 13.01
C HIS A 102 -19.05 -17.43 13.51
N LEU A 103 -18.06 -16.61 13.88
CA LEU A 103 -16.77 -17.09 14.38
C LEU A 103 -16.91 -17.95 15.64
N LEU A 104 -17.64 -17.47 16.65
CA LEU A 104 -17.78 -18.19 17.91
C LEU A 104 -18.62 -19.46 17.75
N SER A 105 -19.69 -19.42 16.96
CA SER A 105 -20.49 -20.62 16.64
C SER A 105 -19.66 -21.66 15.89
N MET A 106 -18.87 -21.26 14.88
CA MET A 106 -18.00 -22.21 14.17
C MET A 106 -16.88 -22.73 15.07
N TYR A 107 -16.29 -21.87 15.91
CA TYR A 107 -15.26 -22.26 16.87
C TYR A 107 -15.76 -23.30 17.89
N GLU A 108 -17.01 -23.19 18.33
CA GLU A 108 -17.63 -24.22 19.16
C GLU A 108 -17.72 -25.56 18.43
N VAL A 109 -18.18 -25.54 17.18
CA VAL A 109 -18.34 -26.74 16.34
C VAL A 109 -17.00 -27.40 16.06
N ILE A 110 -16.01 -26.69 15.53
CA ILE A 110 -14.72 -27.28 15.12
C ILE A 110 -13.98 -27.99 16.27
N ARG A 111 -14.22 -27.60 17.53
CA ARG A 111 -13.64 -28.26 18.71
C ARG A 111 -14.15 -29.68 18.93
N ALA A 112 -15.28 -30.06 18.34
CA ALA A 112 -15.79 -31.42 18.35
C ALA A 112 -15.22 -32.30 17.22
N TYR A 113 -14.43 -31.72 16.31
CA TYR A 113 -13.91 -32.38 15.11
C TYR A 113 -12.37 -32.40 15.10
N PRO A 114 -11.75 -33.29 14.30
CA PRO A 114 -10.31 -33.29 14.06
C PRO A 114 -9.90 -32.16 13.09
N ILE A 115 -10.36 -30.94 13.35
CA ILE A 115 -10.08 -29.74 12.56
C ILE A 115 -9.17 -28.82 13.38
N GLU A 116 -8.07 -28.41 12.77
CA GLU A 116 -7.15 -27.47 13.39
C GLU A 116 -7.65 -26.04 13.21
N CYS A 117 -7.24 -25.13 14.07
CA CYS A 117 -7.75 -23.77 14.09
C CYS A 117 -6.63 -22.78 14.39
N PHE A 118 -6.57 -21.71 13.60
CA PHE A 118 -5.65 -20.60 13.83
C PHE A 118 -6.33 -19.25 13.62
N ILE A 119 -5.68 -18.20 14.11
CA ILE A 119 -6.01 -16.81 13.87
C ILE A 119 -4.74 -16.04 13.47
N ILE A 120 -4.87 -15.04 12.60
CA ILE A 120 -3.79 -14.12 12.26
C ILE A 120 -3.84 -12.95 13.23
N GLU A 121 -2.75 -12.76 13.98
CA GLU A 121 -2.53 -11.60 14.81
C GLU A 121 -2.02 -10.46 13.92
N PRO A 122 -2.84 -9.41 13.66
CA PRO A 122 -2.58 -8.42 12.64
C PRO A 122 -1.40 -7.49 12.94
N GLU A 123 -1.05 -7.27 14.21
CA GLU A 123 0.05 -6.36 14.56
C GLU A 123 1.40 -6.96 14.15
N ARG A 124 1.61 -8.25 14.40
CA ARG A 124 2.85 -8.97 14.11
C ARG A 124 2.87 -9.71 12.78
N ASP A 125 1.71 -9.83 12.12
CA ASP A 125 1.52 -10.67 10.93
C ASP A 125 1.92 -12.13 11.20
N GLU A 126 1.44 -12.64 12.34
CA GLU A 126 1.73 -13.98 12.82
C GLU A 126 0.47 -14.85 12.81
N LEU A 127 0.58 -16.07 12.33
CA LEU A 127 -0.39 -17.14 12.52
C LEU A 127 -0.25 -17.73 13.92
N HIS A 128 -1.32 -17.64 14.71
CA HIS A 128 -1.43 -18.14 16.07
C HIS A 128 -2.37 -19.34 16.11
N TRP A 129 -1.88 -20.49 16.56
CA TRP A 129 -2.71 -21.69 16.66
C TRP A 129 -3.61 -21.63 17.90
N LEU A 130 -4.92 -21.78 17.68
CA LEU A 130 -5.92 -21.93 18.73
C LEU A 130 -6.14 -23.42 19.06
N VAL A 131 -6.06 -24.27 18.04
CA VAL A 131 -6.18 -25.72 18.15
C VAL A 131 -5.25 -26.39 17.13
N PRO A 132 -4.33 -27.28 17.53
CA PRO A 132 -3.85 -27.51 18.90
C PRO A 132 -2.99 -26.33 19.42
N THR A 133 -2.99 -26.08 20.73
CA THR A 133 -2.26 -24.92 21.33
C THR A 133 -0.76 -25.16 21.44
N GLU A 134 -0.28 -26.39 21.24
CA GLU A 134 1.13 -26.76 21.31
C GLU A 134 1.92 -26.41 20.04
N ARG A 135 1.23 -26.09 18.94
CA ARG A 135 1.90 -25.70 17.69
C ARG A 135 2.53 -24.32 17.84
N ALA A 136 3.73 -24.18 17.28
CA ALA A 136 4.43 -22.91 17.25
C ALA A 136 3.71 -21.93 16.31
N ASN A 137 3.60 -20.68 16.76
CA ASN A 137 3.16 -19.58 15.91
C ASN A 137 4.14 -19.38 14.75
N THR A 138 3.62 -18.93 13.62
CA THR A 138 4.39 -18.79 12.37
C THR A 138 4.28 -17.36 11.86
N ILE A 139 5.40 -16.71 11.57
CA ILE A 139 5.40 -15.41 10.88
C ILE A 139 5.01 -15.67 9.44
N LEU A 140 4.02 -14.92 8.94
CA LEU A 140 3.55 -15.08 7.57
C LEU A 140 4.58 -14.55 6.57
N ALA A 141 4.66 -15.21 5.41
CA ALA A 141 5.48 -14.72 4.32
C ALA A 141 4.81 -13.55 3.58
N ASP A 142 5.62 -12.56 3.25
CA ASP A 142 5.18 -11.38 2.50
C ASP A 142 5.06 -11.64 0.99
N LYS A 143 3.94 -12.23 0.56
CA LYS A 143 3.72 -12.66 -0.84
C LYS A 143 2.68 -11.85 -1.61
N LEU A 144 1.86 -11.07 -0.93
CA LEU A 144 0.84 -10.22 -1.55
C LEU A 144 1.47 -9.10 -2.39
N LYS A 145 0.86 -8.75 -3.52
CA LYS A 145 1.31 -7.66 -4.41
C LYS A 145 0.31 -6.53 -4.45
N ILE A 146 0.77 -5.32 -4.77
CA ILE A 146 -0.05 -4.11 -4.74
C ILE A 146 -1.27 -4.24 -5.66
N ARG A 147 -1.10 -4.78 -6.86
CA ARG A 147 -2.21 -5.01 -7.80
C ARG A 147 -3.28 -5.94 -7.22
N ASP A 148 -2.86 -7.02 -6.57
CA ASP A 148 -3.78 -7.97 -5.95
C ASP A 148 -4.48 -7.37 -4.74
N PHE A 149 -3.75 -6.61 -3.92
CA PHE A 149 -4.31 -5.89 -2.80
C PHE A 149 -5.47 -4.99 -3.24
N PHE A 150 -5.26 -4.15 -4.25
CA PHE A 150 -6.29 -3.22 -4.73
C PHE A 150 -7.45 -3.91 -5.43
N ASN A 151 -7.19 -4.99 -6.18
CA ASN A 151 -8.25 -5.80 -6.80
C ASN A 151 -9.23 -6.42 -5.79
N LEU A 152 -8.82 -6.60 -4.52
CA LEU A 152 -9.67 -7.18 -3.47
C LEU A 152 -10.60 -6.18 -2.80
N ILE A 153 -10.31 -4.88 -2.93
CA ILE A 153 -11.02 -3.79 -2.25
C ILE A 153 -11.78 -2.91 -3.26
N ASP A 154 -12.22 -3.52 -4.37
CA ASP A 154 -12.90 -2.86 -5.50
C ASP A 154 -12.11 -1.67 -6.08
N GLY A 155 -10.78 -1.74 -6.01
CA GLY A 155 -9.83 -0.77 -6.56
C GLY A 155 -9.19 -1.23 -7.85
N ASP A 156 -9.67 -0.74 -9.00
CA ASP A 156 -9.01 -1.00 -10.27
C ASP A 156 -7.80 -0.07 -10.43
N ILE A 157 -6.59 -0.64 -10.42
CA ILE A 157 -5.39 0.12 -10.79
C ILE A 157 -5.40 0.34 -12.30
N THR A 158 -5.60 1.59 -12.71
CA THR A 158 -5.62 1.99 -14.13
C THR A 158 -4.24 2.34 -14.66
N GLU A 159 -3.34 2.81 -13.79
CA GLU A 159 -1.99 3.22 -14.16
C GLU A 159 -1.03 3.03 -12.98
N ILE A 160 0.21 2.67 -13.32
CA ILE A 160 1.36 2.73 -12.40
C ILE A 160 2.48 3.40 -13.17
N ALA A 161 2.92 4.58 -12.73
CA ALA A 161 4.00 5.32 -13.39
C ALA A 161 5.32 4.54 -13.33
N ASN A 162 5.60 3.88 -12.19
CA ASN A 162 6.82 3.11 -12.00
C ASN A 162 6.63 1.87 -11.11
N GLU A 163 7.07 0.72 -11.62
CA GLU A 163 7.03 -0.58 -10.94
C GLU A 163 8.43 -1.24 -10.98
N GLY A 164 9.38 -0.63 -10.28
CA GLY A 164 10.66 -1.25 -9.90
C GLY A 164 11.92 -0.62 -10.50
N ILE A 165 11.82 0.46 -11.29
CA ILE A 165 12.96 1.01 -12.04
C ILE A 165 13.00 2.54 -11.97
N VAL A 166 13.92 3.10 -11.20
CA VAL A 166 14.17 4.56 -11.22
C VAL A 166 15.35 4.90 -12.11
N ASP A 167 15.22 5.96 -12.92
CA ASP A 167 16.33 6.53 -13.67
C ASP A 167 17.43 6.98 -12.70
N ILE A 168 18.65 6.49 -12.91
CA ILE A 168 19.79 6.78 -12.04
C ILE A 168 20.05 8.28 -11.89
N ARG A 169 19.72 9.07 -12.92
CA ARG A 169 19.85 10.53 -12.92
C ARG A 169 18.91 11.16 -11.90
N TYR A 170 17.64 10.78 -11.90
CA TYR A 170 16.64 11.29 -10.96
C TYR A 170 16.99 10.91 -9.52
N ARG A 171 17.45 9.67 -9.32
CA ARG A 171 17.92 9.23 -8.00
C ARG A 171 19.09 10.07 -7.49
N GLN A 172 20.09 10.33 -8.33
CA GLN A 172 21.29 11.09 -7.94
C GLN A 172 20.96 12.56 -7.66
N LEU A 173 20.17 13.19 -8.54
CA LEU A 173 19.74 14.58 -8.37
C LEU A 173 18.84 14.76 -7.16
N GLY A 174 17.82 13.90 -7.00
CA GLY A 174 16.91 13.97 -5.86
C GLY A 174 17.64 13.81 -4.52
N ALA A 175 18.60 12.87 -4.44
CA ALA A 175 19.46 12.74 -3.28
C ALA A 175 20.32 13.99 -3.04
N LYS A 176 20.98 14.50 -4.08
CA LYS A 176 21.81 15.71 -4.01
C LYS A 176 21.03 16.91 -3.48
N TRP A 177 19.81 17.12 -3.97
CA TRP A 177 18.95 18.24 -3.56
C TRP A 177 18.40 18.06 -2.15
N ALA A 178 17.99 16.84 -1.78
CA ALA A 178 17.47 16.53 -0.45
C ALA A 178 18.52 16.67 0.66
N THR A 179 19.78 16.37 0.39
CA THR A 179 20.87 16.39 1.39
C THR A 179 21.73 17.65 1.34
N SER A 180 21.33 18.65 0.55
CA SER A 180 22.06 19.90 0.41
C SER A 180 22.05 20.72 1.70
N GLN A 181 23.18 21.36 2.04
CA GLN A 181 23.22 22.38 3.10
C GLN A 181 22.64 23.72 2.63
N THR A 182 22.59 23.95 1.32
CA THR A 182 21.95 25.13 0.73
C THR A 182 20.44 24.94 0.72
N ASP A 183 19.73 25.92 1.27
CA ASP A 183 18.27 25.99 1.18
C ASP A 183 17.86 26.26 -0.27
N TYR A 184 17.32 25.23 -0.94
CA TYR A 184 16.82 25.32 -2.31
C TYR A 184 15.31 25.64 -2.37
N SER A 185 14.64 25.92 -1.26
CA SER A 185 13.19 26.14 -1.20
C SER A 185 12.66 27.10 -2.27
N HIS A 186 13.26 28.29 -2.36
CA HIS A 186 12.83 29.29 -3.34
C HIS A 186 13.19 28.91 -4.76
N ALA A 187 14.39 28.34 -4.96
CA ALA A 187 14.88 27.93 -6.27
C ALA A 187 14.06 26.76 -6.86
N LEU A 188 13.70 25.77 -6.03
CA LEU A 188 12.83 24.66 -6.42
C LEU A 188 11.41 25.14 -6.76
N ALA A 189 10.90 26.15 -6.07
CA ALA A 189 9.62 26.77 -6.44
C ALA A 189 9.70 27.49 -7.79
N GLN A 190 10.81 28.17 -8.08
CA GLN A 190 11.05 28.79 -9.39
C GLN A 190 11.18 27.74 -10.50
N LEU A 191 11.90 26.64 -10.24
CA LEU A 191 12.05 25.52 -11.17
C LEU A 191 10.71 24.83 -11.44
N ASN A 192 9.92 24.58 -10.39
CA ASN A 192 8.58 24.03 -10.48
C ASN A 192 7.69 24.89 -11.41
N TYR A 193 7.70 26.22 -11.23
CA TYR A 193 6.99 27.14 -12.11
C TYR A 193 7.44 27.00 -13.58
N LEU A 194 8.75 26.96 -13.84
CA LEU A 194 9.27 26.81 -15.20
C LEU A 194 8.84 25.48 -15.83
N ALA A 195 8.89 24.39 -15.06
CA ALA A 195 8.46 23.07 -15.51
C ALA A 195 6.94 23.01 -15.79
N ALA A 196 6.12 23.58 -14.90
CA ALA A 196 4.68 23.68 -15.10
C ALA A 196 4.33 24.50 -16.36
N SER A 197 5.07 25.59 -16.61
CA SER A 197 4.85 26.46 -17.78
C SER A 197 5.14 25.77 -19.14
N SER A 198 5.79 24.61 -19.12
CA SER A 198 6.22 23.90 -20.33
C SER A 198 5.28 22.77 -20.79
N GLU A 199 4.26 22.43 -19.99
CA GLU A 199 3.36 21.28 -20.20
C GLU A 199 2.63 21.35 -21.55
N ASP A 200 2.04 22.51 -21.86
CA ASP A 200 1.33 22.75 -23.12
C ASP A 200 2.20 23.37 -24.20
N ASN A 201 3.52 23.51 -23.95
CA ASN A 201 4.44 24.25 -24.82
C ASN A 201 5.61 23.39 -25.31
N GLY A 202 5.32 22.10 -25.60
CA GLY A 202 6.29 21.19 -26.20
C GLY A 202 7.53 20.96 -25.32
N LEU A 203 7.36 20.93 -24.00
CA LEU A 203 8.42 20.77 -23.00
C LEU A 203 9.43 21.93 -22.97
N ILE A 204 9.03 23.11 -23.45
CA ILE A 204 9.83 24.34 -23.39
C ILE A 204 9.16 25.31 -22.42
N SER A 205 9.88 25.76 -21.39
CA SER A 205 9.36 26.71 -20.41
C SER A 205 9.06 28.07 -21.04
N GLU A 206 8.26 28.87 -20.32
CA GLU A 206 8.30 30.32 -20.49
C GLU A 206 9.71 30.87 -20.24
N PRO A 207 10.04 32.05 -20.81
CA PRO A 207 11.30 32.74 -20.54
C PRO A 207 11.56 32.94 -19.04
N LEU A 208 12.78 32.68 -18.61
CA LEU A 208 13.27 33.01 -17.29
C LEU A 208 13.21 34.53 -17.11
N SER A 209 12.52 34.97 -16.06
CA SER A 209 12.55 36.36 -15.65
C SER A 209 13.97 36.79 -15.25
N ARG A 210 14.22 38.11 -15.24
CA ARG A 210 15.49 38.67 -14.75
C ARG A 210 15.84 38.21 -13.32
N SER A 211 14.84 38.03 -12.47
CA SER A 211 15.05 37.52 -11.11
C SER A 211 15.52 36.06 -11.11
N GLN A 212 14.90 35.21 -11.94
CA GLN A 212 15.30 33.80 -12.10
C GLN A 212 16.69 33.67 -12.72
N MET A 213 17.01 34.44 -13.75
CA MET A 213 18.36 34.46 -14.35
C MET A 213 19.45 34.85 -13.34
N ASN A 214 19.15 35.76 -12.42
CA ASN A 214 20.09 36.24 -11.41
C ASN A 214 20.09 35.41 -10.11
N SER A 215 19.31 34.33 -10.01
CA SER A 215 19.20 33.48 -8.81
C SER A 215 20.28 32.39 -8.83
N PRO A 216 21.36 32.48 -8.02
CA PRO A 216 22.47 31.52 -8.10
C PRO A 216 22.05 30.09 -7.76
N SER A 217 21.15 29.94 -6.78
CA SER A 217 20.61 28.64 -6.41
C SER A 217 19.77 28.02 -7.53
N LEU A 218 18.98 28.81 -8.26
CA LEU A 218 18.23 28.30 -9.41
C LEU A 218 19.18 27.92 -10.55
N GLN A 219 20.21 28.73 -10.82
CA GLN A 219 21.20 28.40 -11.84
C GLN A 219 21.92 27.08 -11.50
N THR A 220 22.25 26.85 -10.23
CA THR A 220 22.82 25.56 -9.78
C THR A 220 21.89 24.39 -10.06
N LEU A 221 20.58 24.52 -9.78
CA LEU A 221 19.61 23.47 -10.09
C LEU A 221 19.45 23.24 -11.60
N ILE A 222 19.56 24.29 -12.41
CA ILE A 222 19.53 24.19 -13.87
C ILE A 222 20.79 23.49 -14.38
N ASP A 223 21.97 23.90 -13.91
CA ASP A 223 23.25 23.29 -14.27
C ASP A 223 23.23 21.78 -13.94
N ASP A 224 22.70 21.42 -12.76
CA ASP A 224 22.49 20.02 -12.36
C ASP A 224 21.62 19.23 -13.37
N LEU A 225 20.55 19.84 -13.86
CA LEU A 225 19.68 19.21 -14.87
C LEU A 225 20.37 19.11 -16.24
N GLU A 226 21.16 20.10 -16.63
CA GLU A 226 21.93 20.10 -17.89
C GLU A 226 23.02 19.03 -17.87
N ASP A 227 23.82 18.98 -16.81
CA ASP A 227 24.88 17.99 -16.63
C ASP A 227 24.34 16.55 -16.67
N ALA A 228 23.13 16.35 -16.13
CA ALA A 228 22.44 15.06 -16.15
C ALA A 228 21.67 14.79 -17.47
N ASN A 229 21.66 15.71 -18.44
CA ASN A 229 20.86 15.62 -19.67
C ASN A 229 19.35 15.43 -19.38
N VAL A 230 18.84 16.08 -18.35
CA VAL A 230 17.41 16.13 -17.97
C VAL A 230 16.74 17.34 -18.62
N ALA A 231 17.44 18.46 -18.70
CA ALA A 231 17.01 19.65 -19.42
C ALA A 231 18.18 20.30 -20.16
N THR A 232 17.89 21.26 -21.04
CA THR A 232 18.90 22.09 -21.73
C THR A 232 18.42 23.53 -21.76
N ARG A 233 19.33 24.49 -21.62
CA ARG A 233 19.04 25.91 -21.86
C ARG A 233 18.87 26.17 -23.36
N GLN A 234 17.81 26.90 -23.71
CA GLN A 234 17.59 27.47 -25.03
C GLN A 234 17.36 28.97 -24.87
N ASP A 235 18.42 29.75 -25.05
CA ASP A 235 18.44 31.18 -24.72
C ASP A 235 18.03 31.42 -23.25
N ASP A 236 16.90 32.10 -23.04
CA ASP A 236 16.31 32.37 -21.73
C ASP A 236 15.24 31.34 -21.34
N LYS A 237 15.18 30.16 -21.98
CA LYS A 237 14.20 29.10 -21.68
C LYS A 237 14.88 27.79 -21.28
N LEU A 238 14.12 26.91 -20.66
CA LEU A 238 14.51 25.52 -20.43
C LEU A 238 13.71 24.59 -21.32
N LYS A 239 14.39 23.69 -22.02
CA LYS A 239 13.79 22.57 -22.74
C LYS A 239 14.04 21.28 -21.98
N PHE A 240 12.98 20.64 -21.50
CA PHE A 240 13.05 19.33 -20.84
C PHE A 240 13.19 18.21 -21.87
N ALA A 241 13.95 17.17 -21.52
CA ALA A 241 14.26 16.09 -22.46
C ALA A 241 13.02 15.24 -22.84
N ASN A 242 12.10 15.06 -21.89
CA ASN A 242 10.84 14.34 -22.04
C ASN A 242 9.88 14.73 -20.90
N GLU A 243 8.68 14.15 -20.91
CA GLU A 243 7.66 14.42 -19.89
C GLU A 243 8.11 14.01 -18.48
N GLY A 244 8.80 12.89 -18.31
CA GLY A 244 9.34 12.48 -17.01
C GLY A 244 10.37 13.48 -16.45
N ALA A 245 11.20 14.07 -17.31
CA ALA A 245 12.15 15.11 -16.93
C ALA A 245 11.45 16.40 -16.49
N ARG A 246 10.37 16.77 -17.18
CA ARG A 246 9.51 17.89 -16.79
C ARG A 246 8.86 17.61 -15.45
N PHE A 247 8.21 16.46 -15.29
CA PHE A 247 7.55 16.03 -14.05
C PHE A 247 8.52 16.07 -12.86
N PHE A 248 9.73 15.52 -13.03
CA PHE A 248 10.80 15.56 -12.04
C PHE A 248 11.09 17.00 -11.57
N ALA A 249 11.33 17.92 -12.52
CA ALA A 249 11.56 19.34 -12.23
C ALA A 249 10.30 20.06 -11.69
N ASN A 250 9.11 19.57 -12.02
CA ASN A 250 7.83 20.05 -11.52
C ASN A 250 7.49 19.53 -10.11
N GLY A 251 8.48 19.10 -9.34
CA GLY A 251 8.33 18.67 -7.95
C GLY A 251 8.30 17.15 -7.75
N GLY A 252 8.20 16.37 -8.83
CA GLY A 252 8.27 14.90 -8.78
C GLY A 252 9.61 14.36 -8.30
N TRP A 253 10.66 15.19 -8.23
CA TRP A 253 11.98 14.79 -7.73
C TRP A 253 11.95 14.20 -6.32
N LEU A 254 11.05 14.67 -5.44
CA LEU A 254 10.95 14.15 -4.08
C LEU A 254 10.33 12.75 -4.07
N GLU A 255 9.32 12.52 -4.90
CA GLU A 255 8.70 11.20 -5.09
C GLU A 255 9.72 10.21 -5.64
N GLU A 256 10.47 10.59 -6.67
CA GLU A 256 11.53 9.77 -7.26
C GLU A 256 12.62 9.43 -6.23
N TYR A 257 12.99 10.39 -5.36
CA TYR A 257 13.98 10.14 -4.32
C TYR A 257 13.47 9.18 -3.23
N VAL A 258 12.23 9.37 -2.76
CA VAL A 258 11.60 8.47 -1.77
C VAL A 258 11.42 7.07 -2.36
N TYR A 259 10.91 6.97 -3.57
CA TYR A 259 10.70 5.71 -4.26
C TYR A 259 12.03 4.96 -4.51
N ALA A 260 13.06 5.64 -5.01
CA ALA A 260 14.39 5.05 -5.16
C ALA A 260 14.99 4.58 -3.83
N THR A 261 14.72 5.29 -2.74
CA THR A 261 15.16 4.91 -1.38
C THR A 261 14.44 3.64 -0.91
N LEU A 262 13.13 3.52 -1.16
CA LEU A 262 12.36 2.31 -0.88
C LEU A 262 12.83 1.11 -1.71
N LEU A 263 13.14 1.31 -2.99
CA LEU A 263 13.73 0.24 -3.83
C LEU A 263 15.10 -0.23 -3.30
N SER A 264 15.90 0.68 -2.72
CA SER A 264 17.13 0.29 -2.02
C SER A 264 16.83 -0.50 -0.75
N LEU A 265 15.84 -0.07 0.04
CA LEU A 265 15.44 -0.74 1.27
C LEU A 265 14.81 -2.11 1.01
N LYS A 266 14.09 -2.30 -0.11
CA LYS A 266 13.51 -3.58 -0.52
C LYS A 266 14.56 -4.69 -0.68
N LYS A 267 15.82 -4.31 -0.98
CA LYS A 267 16.96 -5.24 -1.05
C LYS A 267 17.53 -5.61 0.33
N GLU A 268 17.22 -4.82 1.36
CA GLU A 268 17.74 -4.94 2.72
C GLU A 268 16.69 -5.45 3.72
N LEU A 269 15.41 -5.18 3.46
CA LEU A 269 14.27 -5.47 4.34
C LEU A 269 13.37 -6.49 3.65
N THR A 270 13.38 -7.73 4.13
CA THR A 270 12.50 -8.79 3.63
C THR A 270 11.03 -8.46 3.82
N ILE A 271 10.71 -7.71 4.88
CA ILE A 271 9.36 -7.26 5.18
C ILE A 271 8.79 -6.32 4.13
N LEU A 272 9.59 -5.68 3.27
CA LEU A 272 9.10 -4.75 2.25
C LEU A 272 8.88 -5.52 0.95
N GLN A 273 7.70 -6.13 0.76
CA GLN A 273 7.49 -7.02 -0.39
C GLN A 273 7.22 -6.33 -1.71
N ASP A 274 6.64 -5.13 -1.68
CA ASP A 274 6.23 -4.46 -2.90
C ASP A 274 6.20 -2.94 -2.79
N VAL A 275 6.52 -2.26 -3.90
CA VAL A 275 6.57 -0.79 -3.96
C VAL A 275 6.22 -0.33 -5.38
N ALA A 276 5.31 0.62 -5.49
CA ALA A 276 4.90 1.27 -6.72
C ALA A 276 4.84 2.79 -6.54
N GLN A 277 5.06 3.54 -7.63
CA GLN A 277 4.98 5.00 -7.67
C GLN A 277 3.93 5.44 -8.71
N GLY A 278 3.21 6.53 -8.42
CA GLY A 278 2.21 7.12 -9.29
C GLY A 278 1.10 6.13 -9.59
N VAL A 279 0.43 5.64 -8.55
CA VAL A 279 -0.61 4.62 -8.66
C VAL A 279 -1.97 5.32 -8.81
N ALA A 280 -2.57 5.19 -10.00
CA ALA A 280 -3.92 5.68 -10.26
C ALA A 280 -4.94 4.56 -10.02
N ILE A 281 -5.90 4.83 -9.15
CA ILE A 281 -6.94 3.88 -8.74
C ILE A 281 -8.30 4.43 -9.10
N LYS A 282 -9.09 3.63 -9.81
CA LYS A 282 -10.47 3.91 -10.14
C LYS A 282 -11.39 2.99 -9.36
N ARG A 283 -12.43 3.56 -8.74
CA ARG A 283 -13.43 2.79 -7.99
C ARG A 283 -14.82 3.16 -8.39
N ARG A 284 -15.69 2.16 -8.42
CA ARG A 284 -17.13 2.36 -8.66
C ARG A 284 -17.81 2.81 -7.37
N VAL A 285 -18.57 3.90 -7.45
CA VAL A 285 -19.40 4.39 -6.33
C VAL A 285 -20.81 4.64 -6.87
N GLY A 286 -21.73 3.73 -6.53
CA GLY A 286 -23.07 3.71 -7.12
C GLY A 286 -23.03 3.57 -8.64
N GLN A 287 -23.51 4.61 -9.34
CA GLN A 287 -23.49 4.67 -10.81
C GLN A 287 -22.27 5.41 -11.39
N GLY A 288 -21.43 6.01 -10.54
CA GLY A 288 -20.27 6.81 -10.95
C GLY A 288 -18.94 6.13 -10.62
N TYR A 289 -17.86 6.88 -10.88
CA TYR A 289 -16.50 6.48 -10.54
C TYR A 289 -15.79 7.59 -9.78
N VAL A 290 -14.94 7.18 -8.84
CA VAL A 290 -14.00 8.05 -8.12
C VAL A 290 -12.59 7.62 -8.47
N ASN A 291 -11.76 8.57 -8.87
CA ASN A 291 -10.35 8.34 -9.15
C ASN A 291 -9.51 8.91 -8.00
N ASN A 292 -8.48 8.17 -7.60
CA ASN A 292 -7.45 8.66 -6.69
C ASN A 292 -6.08 8.40 -7.31
N GLU A 293 -5.16 9.31 -7.04
CA GLU A 293 -3.75 9.16 -7.36
C GLU A 293 -2.96 9.09 -6.05
N LEU A 294 -2.10 8.09 -5.97
CA LEU A 294 -1.23 7.84 -4.82
C LEU A 294 0.22 7.98 -5.28
N ASP A 295 0.94 8.94 -4.69
CA ASP A 295 2.31 9.25 -5.07
C ASP A 295 3.20 7.99 -4.95
N ILE A 296 3.18 7.33 -3.79
CA ILE A 296 3.89 6.05 -3.57
C ILE A 296 3.04 5.13 -2.70
N VAL A 297 3.00 3.86 -3.11
CA VAL A 297 2.36 2.76 -2.38
C VAL A 297 3.41 1.70 -2.09
N ALA A 298 3.47 1.23 -0.85
CA ALA A 298 4.25 0.06 -0.46
C ALA A 298 3.38 -0.98 0.24
N LEU A 299 3.76 -2.25 0.11
CA LEU A 299 3.33 -3.31 1.00
C LEU A 299 4.52 -3.71 1.85
N ALA A 300 4.34 -3.66 3.17
CA ALA A 300 5.31 -4.16 4.13
C ALA A 300 4.64 -4.95 5.25
N ASN A 301 5.13 -6.15 5.56
CA ASN A 301 4.54 -7.08 6.55
C ASN A 301 3.04 -7.32 6.31
N ASN A 302 2.70 -7.61 5.05
CA ASN A 302 1.35 -7.62 4.47
C ASN A 302 0.44 -6.39 4.70
N LYS A 303 0.97 -5.26 5.20
CA LYS A 303 0.21 -4.02 5.45
C LYS A 303 0.42 -2.96 4.37
N LEU A 304 -0.65 -2.22 4.05
CA LEU A 304 -0.63 -1.12 3.09
C LEU A 304 0.03 0.14 3.69
N HIS A 305 0.99 0.68 2.95
CA HIS A 305 1.71 1.90 3.30
C HIS A 305 1.53 2.92 2.19
N LEU A 306 0.87 4.03 2.50
CA LEU A 306 0.64 5.15 1.59
C LEU A 306 1.59 6.29 1.93
N ILE A 307 2.33 6.78 0.95
CA ILE A 307 3.30 7.85 1.14
C ILE A 307 2.96 8.99 0.18
N GLU A 308 2.67 10.16 0.72
CA GLU A 308 2.43 11.39 -0.04
C GLU A 308 3.67 12.29 0.06
N CYS A 309 4.11 12.85 -1.06
CA CYS A 309 5.26 13.75 -1.15
C CYS A 309 4.82 15.19 -1.42
N LYS A 310 5.42 16.16 -0.73
CA LYS A 310 5.14 17.59 -0.95
C LYS A 310 6.42 18.42 -0.94
N THR A 311 6.70 19.05 -2.08
CA THR A 311 7.84 19.97 -2.26
C THR A 311 7.49 21.42 -1.99
N LYS A 312 6.20 21.78 -2.09
CA LYS A 312 5.70 23.15 -1.89
C LYS A 312 5.53 23.51 -0.42
N LYS A 313 5.59 24.81 -0.13
CA LYS A 313 5.34 25.36 1.20
C LYS A 313 3.84 25.37 1.50
N PHE A 314 3.45 24.87 2.68
CA PHE A 314 2.06 24.85 3.09
C PHE A 314 1.53 26.24 3.46
N SER A 315 0.45 26.64 2.80
CA SER A 315 -0.41 27.71 3.28
C SER A 315 -1.16 27.27 4.56
N LYS A 316 -1.77 28.22 5.30
CA LYS A 316 -2.41 27.90 6.59
C LYS A 316 -3.54 26.89 6.40
N GLY A 317 -3.40 25.71 7.00
CA GLY A 317 -4.44 24.67 6.98
C GLY A 317 -4.33 23.69 5.81
N GLU A 318 -3.48 23.97 4.83
CA GLU A 318 -3.24 23.08 3.69
C GLU A 318 -2.52 21.80 4.15
N GLY A 319 -1.62 21.88 5.12
CA GLY A 319 -1.01 20.69 5.72
C GLY A 319 -2.05 19.76 6.33
N ASN A 320 -3.06 20.31 7.02
CA ASN A 320 -4.17 19.50 7.54
C ASN A 320 -4.97 18.82 6.42
N GLN A 321 -5.20 19.49 5.28
CA GLN A 321 -5.92 18.87 4.16
C GLN A 321 -5.20 17.64 3.63
N VAL A 322 -3.87 17.71 3.49
CA VAL A 322 -3.05 16.56 3.08
C VAL A 322 -3.12 15.44 4.11
N ILE A 323 -2.99 15.76 5.41
CA ILE A 323 -3.06 14.79 6.49
C ILE A 323 -4.43 14.08 6.51
N TYR A 324 -5.54 14.82 6.43
CA TYR A 324 -6.88 14.22 6.42
C TYR A 324 -7.16 13.40 5.16
N LYS A 325 -6.67 13.85 3.99
CA LYS A 325 -6.74 13.07 2.76
C LYS A 325 -6.03 11.73 2.95
N LEU A 326 -4.81 11.76 3.47
CA LEU A 326 -3.98 10.56 3.63
C LEU A 326 -4.57 9.59 4.67
N ASP A 327 -5.08 10.10 5.78
CA ASP A 327 -5.82 9.33 6.80
C ASP A 327 -7.05 8.65 6.19
N SER A 328 -7.88 9.42 5.48
CA SER A 328 -9.07 8.91 4.81
C SER A 328 -8.74 7.84 3.77
N LEU A 329 -7.69 8.04 2.96
CA LEU A 329 -7.27 7.05 1.96
C LEU A 329 -6.67 5.80 2.59
N SER A 330 -5.92 5.94 3.69
CA SER A 330 -5.34 4.80 4.42
C SER A 330 -6.44 3.90 4.97
N GLU A 331 -7.40 4.46 5.70
CA GLU A 331 -8.55 3.72 6.25
C GLU A 331 -9.39 3.09 5.14
N LEU A 332 -9.64 3.85 4.08
CA LEU A 332 -10.47 3.43 2.96
C LEU A 332 -9.88 2.28 2.14
N PHE A 333 -8.55 2.19 2.04
CA PHE A 333 -7.90 1.17 1.23
C PHE A 333 -7.35 0.00 2.05
N GLY A 334 -6.74 0.23 3.20
CA GLY A 334 -6.17 -0.86 4.00
C GLY A 334 -6.71 -0.96 5.42
N GLY A 335 -7.77 -0.20 5.74
CA GLY A 335 -8.38 -0.21 7.07
C GLY A 335 -7.40 0.13 8.19
N VAL A 336 -7.67 -0.43 9.36
CA VAL A 336 -6.94 -0.16 10.61
C VAL A 336 -5.45 -0.50 10.53
N GLN A 337 -5.05 -1.41 9.64
CA GLN A 337 -3.65 -1.81 9.50
C GLN A 337 -2.86 -0.92 8.53
N ALA A 338 -3.55 -0.09 7.73
CA ALA A 338 -2.87 0.81 6.81
C ALA A 338 -2.07 1.88 7.57
N ARG A 339 -1.03 2.40 6.90
CA ARG A 339 -0.19 3.48 7.42
C ARG A 339 -0.06 4.58 6.39
N GLY A 340 -0.21 5.82 6.84
CA GLY A 340 0.07 7.02 6.05
C GLY A 340 1.39 7.67 6.46
N LEU A 341 2.17 8.12 5.49
CA LEU A 341 3.37 8.94 5.67
C LEU A 341 3.31 10.18 4.77
N LEU A 342 3.50 11.36 5.36
CA LEU A 342 3.77 12.58 4.60
C LEU A 342 5.27 12.86 4.62
N VAL A 343 5.89 12.85 3.44
CA VAL A 343 7.26 13.32 3.22
C VAL A 343 7.18 14.73 2.65
N SER A 344 7.76 15.71 3.35
CA SER A 344 7.77 17.09 2.88
C SER A 344 9.16 17.70 2.87
N TYR A 345 9.51 18.35 1.76
CA TYR A 345 10.71 19.16 1.66
C TYR A 345 10.62 20.46 2.46
N GLN A 346 9.41 20.93 2.74
CA GLN A 346 9.16 22.17 3.48
C GLN A 346 8.64 21.86 4.88
N GLY A 347 8.90 22.78 5.79
CA GLY A 347 8.43 22.69 7.15
C GLY A 347 6.92 22.70 7.26
N ILE A 348 6.42 21.86 8.17
CA ILE A 348 5.01 21.78 8.53
C ILE A 348 4.78 22.40 9.92
N ARG A 349 3.65 23.10 10.10
CA ARG A 349 3.40 23.90 11.31
C ARG A 349 3.19 23.00 12.52
N THR A 350 3.51 23.49 13.72
CA THR A 350 3.33 22.73 14.97
C THR A 350 1.92 22.18 15.15
N SER A 351 0.88 22.96 14.83
CA SER A 351 -0.51 22.49 14.92
C SER A 351 -0.83 21.35 13.96
N GLU A 352 -0.22 21.35 12.78
CA GLU A 352 -0.38 20.29 11.76
C GLU A 352 0.45 19.05 12.15
N ARG A 353 1.63 19.22 12.77
CA ARG A 353 2.39 18.10 13.38
C ARG A 353 1.60 17.40 14.49
N LEU A 354 0.97 18.18 15.38
CA LEU A 354 0.09 17.62 16.42
C LEU A 354 -1.11 16.90 15.81
N ARG A 355 -1.64 17.37 14.68
CA ARG A 355 -2.71 16.70 13.95
C ARG A 355 -2.25 15.37 13.37
N ALA A 356 -1.12 15.34 12.68
CA ALA A 356 -0.56 14.11 12.11
C ALA A 356 -0.34 13.07 13.21
N LYS A 357 0.22 13.47 14.36
CA LYS A 357 0.38 12.58 15.52
C LYS A 357 -0.95 12.03 16.04
N ALA A 358 -2.00 12.85 16.09
CA ALA A 358 -3.32 12.43 16.58
C ALA A 358 -4.02 11.44 15.64
N LEU A 359 -3.67 11.46 14.35
CA LEU A 359 -4.17 10.55 13.31
C LEU A 359 -3.15 9.46 12.95
N GLU A 360 -2.07 9.34 13.74
CA GLU A 360 -1.00 8.35 13.52
C GLU A 360 -0.35 8.41 12.11
N ILE A 361 -0.41 9.58 11.47
CA ILE A 361 0.25 9.83 10.20
C ILE A 361 1.73 10.15 10.46
N GLY A 362 2.61 9.34 9.88
CA GLY A 362 4.05 9.54 9.91
C GLY A 362 4.43 10.85 9.21
N LEU A 363 5.50 11.49 9.70
CA LEU A 363 6.07 12.68 9.10
C LEU A 363 7.57 12.53 8.89
N ILE A 364 8.06 12.84 7.69
CA ILE A 364 9.47 13.08 7.40
C ILE A 364 9.55 14.46 6.77
N CYS A 365 10.18 15.41 7.45
CA CYS A 365 10.27 16.79 6.98
C CYS A 365 11.72 17.18 6.61
N GLU A 366 11.91 18.42 6.19
CA GLU A 366 13.20 19.04 5.81
C GLU A 366 14.43 18.54 6.59
N ASP A 367 14.42 18.62 7.93
CA ASP A 367 15.55 18.23 8.78
C ASP A 367 15.86 16.71 8.73
N ASP A 368 14.86 15.90 8.40
CA ASP A 368 14.93 14.45 8.39
C ASP A 368 15.35 13.88 7.02
N LEU A 369 15.30 14.69 5.94
CA LEU A 369 15.56 14.21 4.58
C LEU A 369 16.99 13.73 4.36
N SER A 370 17.95 14.29 5.10
CA SER A 370 19.34 13.81 5.13
C SER A 370 19.46 12.37 5.66
N GLN A 371 18.48 11.93 6.45
CA GLN A 371 18.37 10.59 7.05
C GLN A 371 17.20 9.79 6.48
N LEU A 372 16.69 10.16 5.29
CA LEU A 372 15.46 9.59 4.71
C LEU A 372 15.45 8.06 4.76
N LYS A 373 16.55 7.41 4.39
CA LYS A 373 16.65 5.94 4.38
C LYS A 373 16.43 5.32 5.76
N ASP A 374 17.03 5.89 6.81
CA ASP A 374 16.90 5.39 8.17
C ASP A 374 15.51 5.68 8.74
N ARG A 375 14.95 6.85 8.41
CA ARG A 375 13.59 7.24 8.79
C ARG A 375 12.54 6.31 8.16
N LEU A 376 12.63 6.05 6.85
CA LEU A 376 11.77 5.10 6.15
C LEU A 376 11.94 3.68 6.72
N ARG A 377 13.17 3.23 6.98
CA ARG A 377 13.42 1.92 7.59
C ARG A 377 12.72 1.79 8.95
N ASN A 378 12.84 2.80 9.80
CA ASN A 378 12.22 2.78 11.14
C ASN A 378 10.71 2.85 11.06
N TRP A 379 10.16 3.65 10.15
CA TRP A 379 8.72 3.74 9.93
C TRP A 379 8.13 2.41 9.45
N LEU A 380 8.74 1.77 8.45
CA LEU A 380 8.31 0.46 7.93
C LEU A 380 8.38 -0.66 8.99
N ARG A 381 9.32 -0.58 9.95
CA ARG A 381 9.45 -1.57 11.03
C ARG A 381 8.53 -1.31 12.22
N GLY A 382 8.12 -0.05 12.42
CA GLY A 382 7.23 0.33 13.50
C GLY A 382 5.75 0.20 13.14
N ALA A 383 5.45 -0.26 11.92
CA ALA A 383 4.12 -0.34 11.33
C ALA A 383 3.35 -1.62 11.67
#